data_AF-A0A523PYU7-F1
#
_entry.id   AF-A0A523PYU7-F1
#
_cell.length_a   1.000
_cell.length_b   1.000
_cell.length_c   1.000
_cell.angle_alpha   90.00
_cell.angle_beta   90.00
_cell.angle_gamma   90.00
#
_symmetry.space_group_name_H-M   'P 1'
#
loop_
_entity.id
_entity.type
_entity.pdbx_description
1 polymer ?
#
loop_
_entity_poly.entity_id
_entity_poly.type
_entity_poly.pdbx_seq_one_letter_code
_entity_poly.pdbx_strand_id
1 'polypeptide(L)'
;MKNFVITCLSLGVLFFASCCKNDDELPPYVEYESENSAPFNVKVTDRQGSLVTLSWEEYTDKEEDTILEATLVVGPNTYLLDKSGSKVLAGSKQIDVSQSQSRMATFIIKDSSGAVKVVNFDFSTSGNPPSDFTITSVTAEPNPFYLATVVWTPATDPDFVGIMEYVVELGPHKSTVGGITTTAKISTFGLKSGETHTVKVTAVDKEGLKTTKTFELLIP
;
A
#
# COMPACT_ATOMS: atom_id res chain seq x y z
N MET A 1 51.92 -9.19 -19.99
CA MET A 1 51.22 -9.35 -18.70
C MET A 1 50.98 -7.98 -18.10
N LYS A 2 49.72 -7.52 -18.09
CA LYS A 2 49.27 -6.33 -17.36
C LYS A 2 47.95 -6.71 -16.71
N ASN A 3 47.95 -6.80 -15.38
CA ASN A 3 46.77 -6.98 -14.55
C ASN A 3 46.10 -5.62 -14.33
N PHE A 4 44.77 -5.53 -14.43
CA PHE A 4 43.92 -4.55 -13.73
C PHE A 4 42.52 -5.18 -13.62
N VAL A 5 42.22 -5.84 -12.50
CA VAL A 5 41.36 -5.37 -11.38
C VAL A 5 39.94 -5.05 -11.84
N ILE A 6 39.04 -6.03 -11.64
CA ILE A 6 37.59 -5.89 -11.70
C ILE A 6 37.13 -5.39 -10.33
N THR A 7 36.56 -4.20 -10.29
CA THR A 7 35.85 -3.70 -9.11
C THR A 7 34.44 -4.28 -9.13
N CYS A 8 34.20 -5.35 -8.37
CA CYS A 8 32.84 -5.83 -8.09
C CYS A 8 32.12 -4.82 -7.19
N LEU A 9 31.13 -4.11 -7.74
CA LEU A 9 30.06 -3.52 -6.95
C LEU A 9 28.93 -4.54 -6.86
N SER A 10 28.67 -4.94 -5.62
CA SER A 10 27.74 -5.95 -5.18
C SER A 10 26.28 -5.54 -5.41
N LEU A 11 25.55 -6.31 -6.21
CA LEU A 11 24.16 -6.66 -5.93
C LEU A 11 23.91 -8.03 -6.54
N GLY A 12 23.99 -9.05 -5.67
CA GLY A 12 23.80 -10.43 -6.03
C GLY A 12 22.34 -10.71 -6.34
N VAL A 13 22.06 -10.99 -7.61
CA VAL A 13 20.96 -11.87 -7.99
C VAL A 13 21.60 -13.22 -8.31
N LEU A 14 21.27 -14.22 -7.49
CA LEU A 14 21.74 -15.59 -7.63
C LEU A 14 21.29 -16.16 -8.98
N PHE A 15 22.26 -16.45 -9.86
CA PHE A 15 22.03 -17.27 -11.04
C PHE A 15 21.88 -18.75 -10.62
N PHE A 16 20.83 -19.41 -11.11
CA PHE A 16 20.68 -20.85 -11.01
C PHE A 16 21.83 -21.55 -11.74
N ALA A 17 22.68 -22.26 -10.99
CA ALA A 17 23.62 -23.21 -11.55
C ALA A 17 22.87 -24.51 -11.87
N SER A 18 22.61 -24.77 -13.15
CA SER A 18 22.31 -26.12 -13.65
C SER A 18 23.55 -26.64 -14.38
N CYS A 19 24.04 -27.80 -13.95
CA CYS A 19 25.25 -28.43 -14.48
C CYS A 19 25.04 -29.01 -15.88
N CYS A 20 26.09 -28.86 -16.69
CA CYS A 20 26.52 -29.72 -17.79
C CYS A 20 25.65 -29.81 -19.06
N LYS A 21 26.01 -28.99 -20.06
CA LYS A 21 26.48 -29.49 -21.37
C LYS A 21 27.23 -28.38 -22.11
N ASN A 22 28.40 -28.71 -22.63
CA ASN A 22 29.14 -27.87 -23.57
C ASN A 22 28.36 -27.86 -24.88
N ASP A 23 27.67 -26.75 -25.17
CA ASP A 23 27.29 -26.34 -26.52
C ASP A 23 27.40 -24.81 -26.54
N ASP A 24 28.16 -24.28 -27.50
CA ASP A 24 28.53 -22.86 -27.70
C ASP A 24 27.33 -21.97 -28.10
N GLU A 25 26.17 -22.11 -27.47
CA GLU A 25 25.08 -21.15 -27.57
C GLU A 25 25.08 -20.26 -26.32
N LEU A 26 25.65 -19.05 -26.47
CA LEU A 26 25.37 -17.97 -25.53
C LEU A 26 23.84 -17.87 -25.38
N PRO A 27 23.30 -17.82 -24.14
CA PRO A 27 21.86 -17.68 -23.96
C PRO A 27 21.38 -16.42 -24.70
N PRO A 28 20.16 -16.43 -25.27
CA PRO A 28 19.65 -15.30 -26.04
C PRO A 28 19.74 -14.03 -25.20
N TYR A 29 20.35 -13.01 -25.79
CA TYR A 29 20.45 -11.68 -25.21
C TYR A 29 19.02 -11.16 -25.00
N VAL A 30 18.56 -11.14 -23.75
CA VAL A 30 17.29 -10.51 -23.38
C VAL A 30 17.56 -9.01 -23.34
N GLU A 31 16.98 -8.28 -24.28
CA GLU A 31 17.08 -6.83 -24.34
C GLU A 31 16.21 -6.24 -23.21
N TYR A 32 16.84 -5.57 -22.25
CA TYR A 32 16.16 -4.96 -21.12
C TYR A 32 15.77 -3.53 -21.48
N GLU A 33 14.52 -3.31 -21.87
CA GLU A 33 13.98 -1.95 -21.93
C GLU A 33 13.68 -1.48 -20.50
N SER A 34 14.58 -0.65 -19.94
CA SER A 34 14.31 0.06 -18.69
C SER A 34 13.48 1.31 -18.99
N GLU A 35 12.15 1.19 -19.05
CA GLU A 35 11.29 2.38 -19.01
C GLU A 35 11.32 2.97 -17.60
N ASN A 36 12.01 4.10 -17.44
CA ASN A 36 12.24 4.77 -16.15
C ASN A 36 11.06 5.63 -15.68
N SER A 37 9.85 5.36 -16.18
CA SER A 37 8.61 6.01 -15.76
C SER A 37 7.72 4.95 -15.15
N ALA A 38 7.76 4.78 -13.82
CA ALA A 38 7.00 3.77 -13.11
C ALA A 38 5.52 3.80 -13.55
N PRO A 39 5.05 2.84 -14.37
CA PRO A 39 3.68 2.82 -14.87
C PRO A 39 2.69 2.37 -13.78
N PHE A 40 3.20 1.85 -12.66
CA PHE A 40 2.43 1.46 -11.51
C PHE A 40 2.41 2.62 -10.52
N ASN A 41 1.25 3.23 -10.29
CA ASN A 41 1.04 4.07 -9.11
C ASN A 41 1.04 3.17 -7.87
N VAL A 42 2.23 2.72 -7.42
CA VAL A 42 2.37 1.87 -6.25
C VAL A 42 2.29 2.71 -4.98
N LYS A 43 1.46 2.27 -4.04
CA LYS A 43 1.24 2.92 -2.75
C LYS A 43 1.26 1.89 -1.64
N VAL A 44 1.78 2.30 -0.48
CA VAL A 44 1.56 1.56 0.77
C VAL A 44 0.15 1.88 1.26
N THR A 45 -0.66 0.85 1.52
CA THR A 45 -2.04 1.01 1.98
C THR A 45 -2.29 0.52 3.39
N ASP A 46 -1.43 -0.35 3.90
CA ASP A 46 -1.48 -0.85 5.27
C ASP A 46 -0.07 -1.23 5.74
N ARG A 47 0.16 -1.20 7.06
CA ARG A 47 1.39 -1.67 7.67
C ARG A 47 1.15 -2.20 9.09
N GLN A 48 1.70 -3.39 9.34
CA GLN A 48 1.67 -4.06 10.64
C GLN A 48 3.10 -4.50 10.99
N GLY A 49 3.83 -3.63 11.70
CA GLY A 49 5.24 -3.86 12.02
C GLY A 49 6.12 -3.90 10.76
N SER A 50 6.70 -5.06 10.46
CA SER A 50 7.52 -5.27 9.25
C SER A 50 6.71 -5.71 8.03
N LEU A 51 5.42 -6.02 8.19
CA LEU A 51 4.53 -6.35 7.09
C LEU A 51 3.92 -5.07 6.50
N VAL A 52 4.05 -4.89 5.20
CA VAL A 52 3.53 -3.75 4.45
C VAL A 52 2.62 -4.27 3.34
N THR A 53 1.44 -3.68 3.16
CA THR A 53 0.59 -3.96 2.00
C THR A 53 0.86 -2.92 0.92
N LEU A 54 1.37 -3.38 -0.22
CA LEU A 54 1.46 -2.56 -1.43
C LEU A 54 0.19 -2.74 -2.27
N SER A 55 -0.32 -1.64 -2.80
CA SER A 55 -1.35 -1.64 -3.85
C SER A 55 -0.82 -0.91 -5.08
N TRP A 56 -1.20 -1.36 -6.26
CA TRP A 56 -0.83 -0.72 -7.51
C TRP A 56 -2.01 -0.65 -8.46
N GLU A 57 -2.05 0.46 -9.19
CA GLU A 57 -3.02 0.67 -10.27
C GLU A 57 -2.61 -0.11 -11.53
N GLU A 58 -3.57 -0.23 -12.44
CA GLU A 58 -3.49 -1.02 -13.65
C GLU A 58 -2.27 -0.67 -14.51
N TYR A 59 -1.44 -1.69 -14.74
CA TYR A 59 -0.54 -1.74 -15.88
C TYR A 59 -1.22 -2.48 -17.01
N THR A 60 -1.43 -1.76 -18.11
CA THR A 60 -1.83 -2.33 -19.38
C THR A 60 -0.60 -2.34 -20.29
N ASP A 61 -0.26 -3.52 -20.79
CA ASP A 61 0.74 -3.60 -21.85
C ASP A 61 0.18 -2.94 -23.13
N LYS A 62 0.97 -2.07 -23.76
CA LYS A 62 0.59 -1.42 -25.02
C LYS A 62 0.45 -2.42 -26.17
N GLU A 63 1.05 -3.60 -26.05
CA GLU A 63 1.13 -4.59 -27.13
C GLU A 63 0.02 -5.65 -27.12
N GLU A 64 -1.05 -5.47 -26.34
CA GLU A 64 -2.20 -6.40 -26.25
C GLU A 64 -1.88 -7.84 -25.78
N ASP A 65 -0.62 -8.12 -25.41
CA ASP A 65 -0.19 -9.41 -24.91
C ASP A 65 -0.77 -9.76 -23.53
N THR A 66 -0.91 -11.07 -23.27
CA THR A 66 -1.38 -11.57 -21.98
C THR A 66 -0.22 -11.83 -21.04
N ILE A 67 -0.37 -11.47 -19.77
CA ILE A 67 0.60 -11.76 -18.73
C ILE A 67 0.58 -13.26 -18.45
N LEU A 68 1.71 -13.94 -18.64
CA LEU A 68 1.88 -15.33 -18.25
C LEU A 68 2.30 -15.46 -16.79
N GLU A 69 3.24 -14.61 -16.37
CA GLU A 69 3.81 -14.63 -15.04
C GLU A 69 4.13 -13.21 -14.59
N ALA A 70 3.84 -12.88 -13.33
CA ALA A 70 4.25 -11.64 -12.73
C ALA A 70 4.79 -11.91 -11.32
N THR A 71 5.95 -11.35 -11.04
CA THR A 71 6.60 -11.46 -9.73
C THR A 71 6.97 -10.08 -9.21
N LEU A 72 6.92 -9.95 -7.88
CA LEU A 72 7.35 -8.77 -7.16
C LEU A 72 8.57 -9.15 -6.31
N VAL A 73 9.67 -8.42 -6.46
CA VAL A 73 10.90 -8.61 -5.70
C VAL A 73 11.12 -7.42 -4.78
N VAL A 74 11.35 -7.69 -3.50
CA VAL A 74 11.62 -6.66 -2.48
C VAL A 74 12.78 -7.14 -1.60
N GLY A 75 13.94 -6.51 -1.76
CA GLY A 75 15.17 -6.97 -1.11
C GLY A 75 15.45 -8.45 -1.44
N PRO A 76 15.62 -9.34 -0.44
CA PRO A 76 15.86 -10.77 -0.66
C PRO A 76 14.57 -11.57 -0.95
N ASN A 77 13.39 -10.95 -0.84
CA ASN A 77 12.11 -11.65 -0.91
C ASN A 77 11.51 -11.60 -2.32
N THR A 78 10.94 -12.71 -2.77
CA THR A 78 10.21 -12.82 -4.04
C THR A 78 8.77 -13.24 -3.79
N TYR A 79 7.83 -12.55 -4.42
CA TYR A 79 6.39 -12.75 -4.26
C TYR A 79 5.75 -13.03 -5.62
N LEU A 80 5.08 -14.18 -5.74
CA LEU A 80 4.27 -14.48 -6.91
C LEU A 80 2.97 -13.65 -6.88
N LEU A 81 2.63 -13.06 -8.02
CA LEU A 81 1.40 -12.32 -8.24
C LEU A 81 0.47 -13.19 -9.08
N ASP A 82 -0.69 -13.54 -8.55
CA ASP A 82 -1.64 -14.41 -9.21
C ASP A 82 -2.42 -13.64 -10.28
N LYS A 83 -1.90 -13.61 -11.52
CA LYS A 83 -2.46 -12.85 -12.65
C LYS A 83 -2.29 -13.50 -14.02
N SER A 84 -1.97 -14.80 -14.09
CA SER A 84 -1.79 -15.51 -15.36
C SER A 84 -3.04 -15.39 -16.25
N GLY A 85 -2.87 -15.04 -17.52
CA GLY A 85 -3.94 -14.89 -18.51
C GLY A 85 -4.64 -13.53 -18.53
N SER A 86 -4.21 -12.57 -17.68
CA SER A 86 -4.75 -11.20 -17.69
C SER A 86 -3.93 -10.29 -18.62
N LYS A 87 -4.58 -9.34 -19.32
CA LYS A 87 -3.89 -8.24 -20.03
C LYS A 87 -3.49 -7.09 -19.09
N VAL A 88 -3.88 -7.20 -17.81
CA VAL A 88 -3.82 -6.14 -16.81
C VAL A 88 -3.18 -6.65 -15.53
N LEU A 89 -2.14 -5.97 -15.07
CA LEU A 89 -1.56 -6.17 -13.75
C LEU A 89 -2.05 -5.07 -12.79
N ALA A 90 -3.09 -5.37 -12.01
CA ALA A 90 -3.59 -4.53 -10.93
C ALA A 90 -3.82 -5.39 -9.67
N GLY A 91 -3.51 -4.87 -8.49
CA GLY A 91 -3.72 -5.64 -7.27
C GLY A 91 -3.07 -5.07 -6.02
N SER A 92 -3.06 -5.90 -4.99
CA SER A 92 -2.35 -5.65 -3.75
C SER A 92 -1.62 -6.92 -3.27
N LYS A 93 -0.52 -6.73 -2.54
CA LYS A 93 0.25 -7.81 -1.94
C LYS A 93 0.83 -7.35 -0.60
N GLN A 94 0.69 -8.18 0.42
CA GLN A 94 1.41 -8.02 1.66
C GLN A 94 2.84 -8.56 1.49
N ILE A 95 3.81 -7.74 1.87
CA ILE A 95 5.24 -8.02 1.78
C ILE A 95 5.88 -7.82 3.15
N ASP A 96 6.89 -8.63 3.47
CA ASP A 96 7.78 -8.39 4.60
C ASP A 96 8.97 -7.54 4.14
N VAL A 97 9.14 -6.40 4.80
CA VAL A 97 10.25 -5.46 4.59
C VAL A 97 11.28 -5.51 5.71
N SER A 98 11.19 -6.48 6.64
CA SER A 98 12.10 -6.63 7.79
C SER A 98 13.59 -6.66 7.42
N GLN A 99 13.91 -7.21 6.24
CA GLN A 99 15.28 -7.36 5.76
C GLN A 99 15.62 -6.45 4.57
N SER A 100 14.69 -5.59 4.13
CA SER A 100 14.94 -4.69 3.01
C SER A 100 15.53 -3.37 3.50
N GLN A 101 16.84 -3.20 3.35
CA GLN A 101 17.48 -1.89 3.54
C GLN A 101 17.17 -0.94 2.37
N SER A 102 16.78 -1.49 1.23
CA SER A 102 16.38 -0.72 0.05
C SER A 102 14.87 -0.49 0.02
N ARG A 103 14.48 0.72 -0.35
CA ARG A 103 13.09 1.14 -0.62
C ARG A 103 12.66 0.85 -2.06
N MET A 104 13.51 0.15 -2.81
CA MET A 104 13.23 -0.28 -4.17
C MET A 104 12.55 -1.64 -4.16
N ALA A 105 11.50 -1.75 -4.97
CA ALA A 105 10.90 -3.00 -5.37
C ALA A 105 10.89 -3.10 -6.90
N THR A 106 10.83 -4.34 -7.39
CA THR A 106 10.90 -4.63 -8.81
C THR A 106 9.75 -5.55 -9.20
N PHE A 107 8.94 -5.13 -10.17
CA PHE A 107 8.08 -6.06 -10.91
C PHE A 107 8.88 -6.71 -12.03
N ILE A 108 8.75 -8.02 -12.15
CA ILE A 108 9.25 -8.79 -13.30
C ILE A 108 8.04 -9.46 -13.92
N ILE A 109 7.71 -9.07 -15.15
CA ILE A 109 6.50 -9.47 -15.87
C ILE A 109 6.94 -10.20 -17.12
N LYS A 110 6.42 -11.41 -17.32
CA LYS A 110 6.60 -12.19 -18.53
C LYS A 110 5.26 -12.29 -19.25
N ASP A 111 5.25 -11.89 -20.50
CA ASP A 111 4.07 -11.92 -21.34
C ASP A 111 4.02 -13.15 -22.26
N SER A 112 2.96 -13.24 -23.05
CA SER A 112 2.71 -14.34 -23.98
C SER A 112 3.61 -14.33 -25.22
N SER A 113 4.21 -13.19 -25.58
CA SER A 113 5.22 -13.13 -26.65
C SER A 113 6.59 -13.61 -26.18
N GLY A 114 6.77 -13.75 -24.86
CA GLY A 114 7.98 -14.23 -24.22
C GLY A 114 8.92 -13.10 -23.81
N ALA A 115 8.51 -11.84 -23.98
CA ALA A 115 9.27 -10.70 -23.51
C ALA A 115 9.19 -10.60 -21.99
N VAL A 116 10.24 -10.03 -21.40
CA VAL A 116 10.37 -9.83 -19.96
C VAL A 116 10.50 -8.36 -19.68
N LYS A 117 9.54 -7.81 -18.95
CA LYS A 117 9.50 -6.40 -18.54
C LYS A 117 9.89 -6.31 -17.08
N VAL A 118 10.88 -5.44 -16.82
CA VAL A 118 11.41 -5.20 -15.48
C VAL A 118 11.11 -3.76 -15.12
N VAL A 119 10.32 -3.58 -14.06
CA VAL A 119 9.89 -2.26 -13.62
C VAL A 119 10.35 -2.05 -12.19
N ASN A 120 11.26 -1.11 -12.01
CA ASN A 120 11.73 -0.69 -10.70
C ASN A 120 10.88 0.48 -10.20
N PHE A 121 10.52 0.46 -8.93
CA PHE A 121 9.85 1.56 -8.28
C PHE A 121 10.33 1.70 -6.85
N ASP A 122 10.42 2.96 -6.41
CA ASP A 122 10.59 3.26 -5.01
C ASP A 122 9.22 3.27 -4.32
N PHE A 123 9.18 2.75 -3.10
CA PHE A 123 8.04 2.89 -2.21
C PHE A 123 8.53 3.38 -0.85
N SER A 124 7.79 4.32 -0.25
CA SER A 124 8.16 4.80 1.08
C SER A 124 7.70 3.80 2.14
N THR A 125 8.63 3.38 2.99
CA THR A 125 8.35 2.70 4.26
C THR A 125 8.54 3.62 5.46
N SER A 126 8.72 4.93 5.26
CA SER A 126 8.52 5.88 6.36
C SER A 126 7.03 5.93 6.68
N GLY A 127 6.70 6.03 7.96
CA GLY A 127 5.33 6.01 8.46
C GLY A 127 4.90 4.64 9.00
N ASN A 128 4.61 4.57 10.29
CA ASN A 128 3.55 3.69 10.75
C ASN A 128 2.23 4.40 10.43
N PRO A 129 1.14 3.68 10.11
CA PRO A 129 -0.18 4.30 10.09
C PRO A 129 -0.41 5.04 11.41
N PRO A 130 -1.26 6.08 11.46
CA PRO A 130 -1.54 6.82 12.68
C PRO A 130 -1.64 5.88 13.87
N SER A 131 -0.85 6.13 14.92
CA SER A 131 -0.90 5.30 16.11
C SER A 131 -2.31 5.23 16.67
N ASP A 132 -2.53 4.23 17.52
CA ASP A 132 -3.85 3.97 18.08
C ASP A 132 -4.38 5.24 18.79
N PHE A 133 -5.52 5.76 18.33
CA PHE A 133 -6.23 6.89 18.94
C PHE A 133 -7.47 6.34 19.65
N THR A 134 -7.81 6.95 20.78
CA THR A 134 -8.94 6.49 21.59
C THR A 134 -10.13 7.42 21.41
N ILE A 135 -11.26 6.89 20.94
CA ILE A 135 -12.53 7.62 21.01
C ILE A 135 -12.97 7.63 22.47
N THR A 136 -13.10 8.83 23.02
CA THR A 136 -13.39 9.05 24.45
C THR A 136 -14.88 9.18 24.71
N SER A 137 -15.63 9.70 23.74
CA SER A 137 -17.09 9.80 23.84
C SER A 137 -17.75 9.89 22.47
N VAL A 138 -18.96 9.34 22.41
CA VAL A 138 -19.88 9.52 21.29
C VAL A 138 -21.24 9.84 21.92
N THR A 139 -21.78 11.02 21.66
CA THR A 139 -23.08 11.44 22.18
C THR A 139 -23.96 11.95 21.06
N ALA A 140 -25.29 11.79 21.20
CA ALA A 140 -26.27 12.36 20.30
C ALA A 140 -27.24 13.23 21.10
N GLU A 141 -27.32 14.51 20.76
CA GLU A 141 -28.16 15.49 21.46
C GLU A 141 -29.20 16.10 20.51
N PRO A 142 -30.40 16.47 20.97
CA PRO A 142 -31.44 17.04 20.10
C PRO A 142 -31.05 18.44 19.59
N ASN A 143 -30.99 18.66 18.26
CA ASN A 143 -30.80 19.98 17.64
C ASN A 143 -31.15 20.05 16.13
N PRO A 144 -32.20 20.78 15.71
CA PRO A 144 -33.57 20.30 15.39
C PRO A 144 -33.78 18.83 14.93
N PHE A 145 -32.72 18.12 14.56
CA PHE A 145 -32.62 16.66 14.47
C PHE A 145 -31.50 16.22 15.43
N TYR A 146 -31.31 14.94 15.78
CA TYR A 146 -30.17 14.63 16.65
C TYR A 146 -28.84 15.04 15.98
N LEU A 147 -27.90 15.56 16.76
CA LEU A 147 -26.55 15.90 16.33
C LEU A 147 -25.59 15.02 17.11
N ALA A 148 -24.84 14.19 16.39
CA ALA A 148 -23.84 13.35 17.00
C ALA A 148 -22.53 14.12 17.15
N THR A 149 -21.97 14.10 18.36
CA THR A 149 -20.64 14.63 18.67
C THR A 149 -19.73 13.47 19.01
N VAL A 150 -18.60 13.39 18.31
CA VAL A 150 -17.58 12.36 18.48
C VAL A 150 -16.33 13.05 18.99
N VAL A 151 -15.78 12.59 20.11
CA VAL A 151 -14.55 13.12 20.72
C VAL A 151 -13.51 12.00 20.82
N TRP A 152 -12.26 12.32 20.51
CA TRP A 152 -11.15 11.39 20.61
C TRP A 152 -9.90 12.04 21.18
N THR A 153 -9.01 11.23 21.73
CA THR A 153 -7.65 11.63 22.06
C THR A 153 -6.76 11.31 20.88
N PRO A 154 -6.02 12.29 20.31
CA PRO A 154 -5.15 12.05 19.18
C PRO A 154 -4.00 11.14 19.57
N ALA A 155 -3.45 10.46 18.57
CA ALA A 155 -2.39 9.52 18.78
C ALA A 155 -1.08 10.21 19.22
N THR A 156 -0.35 9.62 20.17
CA THR A 156 0.82 10.23 20.82
C THR A 156 2.17 9.62 20.39
N ASP A 157 2.18 8.80 19.34
CA ASP A 157 3.40 8.13 18.88
C ASP A 157 4.45 9.14 18.36
N PRO A 158 5.66 9.16 18.93
CA PRO A 158 6.74 10.05 18.49
C PRO A 158 7.29 9.73 17.09
N ASP A 159 7.04 8.53 16.54
CA ASP A 159 7.51 8.11 15.21
C ASP A 159 6.53 8.50 14.07
N PHE A 160 5.49 9.25 14.41
CA PHE A 160 4.40 9.60 13.52
C PHE A 160 4.59 10.98 12.83
N VAL A 161 4.40 11.05 11.51
CA VAL A 161 4.56 12.26 10.67
C VAL A 161 3.49 13.36 10.86
N GLY A 162 2.51 13.10 11.73
CA GLY A 162 1.40 14.01 12.05
C GLY A 162 0.12 13.70 11.26
N ILE A 163 -1.03 13.90 11.91
CA ILE A 163 -2.35 13.64 11.30
C ILE A 163 -2.60 14.77 10.31
N MET A 164 -3.02 14.41 9.09
CA MET A 164 -3.54 15.36 8.13
C MET A 164 -5.01 15.67 8.46
N GLU A 165 -5.82 14.64 8.57
CA GLU A 165 -7.26 14.75 8.83
C GLU A 165 -7.82 13.55 9.59
N TYR A 166 -8.98 13.76 10.21
CA TYR A 166 -9.86 12.70 10.68
C TYR A 166 -11.14 12.71 9.85
N VAL A 167 -11.55 11.53 9.39
CA VAL A 167 -12.82 11.30 8.70
C VAL A 167 -13.75 10.54 9.63
N VAL A 168 -14.90 11.13 9.96
CA VAL A 168 -15.95 10.53 10.79
C VAL A 168 -17.15 10.18 9.91
N GLU A 169 -17.58 8.94 9.96
CA GLU A 169 -18.72 8.42 9.20
C GLU A 169 -19.77 7.86 10.15
N LEU A 170 -21.04 8.18 9.90
CA LEU A 170 -22.20 7.66 10.61
C LEU A 170 -23.31 7.40 9.59
N GLY A 171 -23.46 6.13 9.21
CA GLY A 171 -24.35 5.74 8.11
C GLY A 171 -23.97 6.45 6.80
N PRO A 172 -24.91 7.18 6.15
CA PRO A 172 -24.62 7.92 4.91
C PRO A 172 -23.93 9.27 5.14
N HIS A 173 -23.77 9.69 6.41
CA HIS A 173 -23.20 10.99 6.74
C HIS A 173 -21.70 10.89 6.93
N LYS A 174 -21.00 11.96 6.57
CA LYS A 174 -19.54 12.08 6.71
C LYS A 174 -19.17 13.49 7.18
N SER A 175 -18.17 13.56 8.05
CA SER A 175 -17.57 14.80 8.54
C SER A 175 -16.05 14.66 8.51
N THR A 176 -15.34 15.67 8.05
CA THR A 176 -13.88 15.69 8.00
C THR A 176 -13.36 16.85 8.83
N VAL A 177 -12.39 16.61 9.71
CA VAL A 177 -11.75 17.65 10.52
C VAL A 177 -10.24 17.59 10.40
N GLY A 178 -9.58 18.75 10.45
CA GLY A 178 -8.13 18.86 10.32
C GLY A 178 -7.38 18.33 11.55
N GLY A 179 -6.17 17.80 11.33
CA GLY A 179 -5.48 16.83 12.20
C GLY A 179 -5.19 17.17 13.67
N ILE A 180 -5.28 18.42 14.12
CA ILE A 180 -5.19 18.76 15.56
C ILE A 180 -6.56 18.77 16.26
N THR A 181 -7.63 18.68 15.48
CA THR A 181 -9.00 18.71 16.00
C THR A 181 -9.32 17.36 16.62
N THR A 182 -9.82 17.38 17.85
CA THR A 182 -10.13 16.19 18.65
C THR A 182 -11.63 15.93 18.76
N THR A 183 -12.42 16.63 17.96
CA THR A 183 -13.89 16.59 18.01
C THR A 183 -14.45 16.80 16.62
N ALA A 184 -15.43 15.98 16.23
CA ALA A 184 -16.25 16.19 15.06
C ALA A 184 -17.72 16.20 15.44
N LYS A 185 -18.49 16.97 14.68
CA LYS A 185 -19.96 16.95 14.71
C LYS A 185 -20.45 16.37 13.40
N ILE A 186 -21.45 15.50 13.49
CA ILE A 186 -22.05 14.81 12.35
C ILE A 186 -23.57 14.78 12.51
N SER A 187 -24.27 15.14 11.44
CA SER A 187 -25.74 15.09 11.42
C SER A 187 -26.21 13.65 11.56
N THR A 188 -27.28 13.43 12.30
CA THR A 188 -27.95 12.12 12.37
C THR A 188 -29.27 12.13 11.57
N PHE A 189 -29.48 13.13 10.71
CA PHE A 189 -30.71 13.26 9.95
C PHE A 189 -31.02 11.99 9.14
N GLY A 190 -32.25 11.49 9.21
CA GLY A 190 -32.65 10.27 8.52
C GLY A 190 -32.16 8.97 9.16
N LEU A 191 -31.44 9.03 10.29
CA LEU A 191 -31.21 7.87 11.14
C LEU A 191 -32.42 7.64 12.05
N LYS A 192 -32.71 6.37 12.32
CA LYS A 192 -33.84 6.00 13.17
C LYS A 192 -33.47 6.16 14.65
N SER A 193 -34.35 6.84 15.37
CA SER A 193 -34.34 6.92 16.84
C SER A 193 -34.61 5.54 17.45
N GLY A 194 -33.97 5.26 18.58
CA GLY A 194 -34.02 3.98 19.28
C GLY A 194 -33.16 2.87 18.67
N GLU A 195 -32.48 3.13 17.55
CA GLU A 195 -31.57 2.17 16.91
C GLU A 195 -30.10 2.51 17.21
N THR A 196 -29.28 1.47 17.29
CA THR A 196 -27.83 1.57 17.39
C THR A 196 -27.23 1.64 15.99
N HIS A 197 -26.31 2.60 15.78
CA HIS A 197 -25.62 2.84 14.51
C HIS A 197 -24.11 2.82 14.73
N THR A 198 -23.39 2.24 13.78
CA THR A 198 -21.92 2.24 13.80
C THR A 198 -21.37 3.60 13.34
N VAL A 199 -20.59 4.23 14.21
CA VAL A 199 -19.71 5.36 13.92
C VAL A 199 -18.33 4.82 13.55
N LYS A 200 -17.77 5.28 12.43
CA LYS A 200 -16.38 5.01 12.05
C LYS A 200 -15.58 6.30 12.13
N VAL A 201 -14.43 6.28 12.78
CA VAL A 201 -13.45 7.38 12.75
C VAL A 201 -12.20 6.85 12.10
N THR A 202 -11.71 7.54 11.08
CA THR A 202 -10.49 7.20 10.35
C THR A 202 -9.50 8.34 10.45
N ALA A 203 -8.38 8.10 11.12
CA ALA A 203 -7.23 9.00 11.09
C ALA A 203 -6.49 8.80 9.77
N VAL A 204 -6.11 9.89 9.10
CA VAL A 204 -5.31 9.88 7.88
C VAL A 204 -4.08 10.76 8.11
N ASP A 205 -2.90 10.21 7.88
CA ASP A 205 -1.66 10.97 7.99
C ASP A 205 -1.29 11.72 6.70
N LYS A 206 -0.18 12.44 6.74
CA LYS A 206 0.34 13.18 5.58
C LYS A 206 0.84 12.29 4.44
N GLU A 207 1.11 11.02 4.72
CA GLU A 207 1.52 10.02 3.73
C GLU A 207 0.31 9.24 3.17
N GLY A 208 -0.89 9.48 3.71
CA GLY A 208 -2.15 8.86 3.30
C GLY A 208 -2.47 7.53 4.00
N LEU A 209 -1.65 7.11 4.97
CA LEU A 209 -1.89 5.91 5.77
C LEU A 209 -3.05 6.13 6.72
N LYS A 210 -3.79 5.05 7.01
CA LYS A 210 -5.08 5.12 7.71
C LYS A 210 -5.14 4.19 8.91
N THR A 211 -5.74 4.69 9.98
CA THR A 211 -6.16 3.88 11.12
C THR A 211 -7.63 4.16 11.38
N THR A 212 -8.45 3.10 11.43
CA THR A 212 -9.90 3.22 11.65
C THR A 212 -10.32 2.60 12.97
N LYS A 213 -11.20 3.30 13.70
CA LYS A 213 -11.88 2.82 14.90
C LYS A 213 -13.39 2.89 14.72
N THR A 214 -14.10 1.94 15.29
CA THR A 214 -15.55 1.82 15.20
C THR A 214 -16.18 1.82 16.57
N PHE A 215 -17.27 2.57 16.72
CA PHE A 215 -18.04 2.68 17.96
C PHE A 215 -19.52 2.60 17.65
N GLU A 216 -20.29 2.07 18.58
CA GLU A 216 -21.75 2.00 18.47
C GLU A 216 -22.39 3.22 19.14
N LEU A 217 -23.32 3.86 18.45
CA LEU A 217 -24.07 5.02 18.93
C LEU A 217 -25.57 4.72 18.91
N LEU A 218 -26.20 4.78 20.08
CA LEU A 218 -27.66 4.78 20.18
C LEU A 218 -28.18 6.19 19.90
N ILE A 219 -29.07 6.33 18.90
CA ILE A 219 -29.82 7.57 18.72
C ILE A 219 -31.00 7.55 19.70
N PRO A 220 -31.11 8.54 20.61
CA PRO A 220 -32.19 8.57 21.60
C PRO A 220 -33.59 8.70 20.98
#